data_AF-X1V0K9-F1
#
_entry.id   AF-X1V0K9-F1
#
_cell.length_a   1.000
_cell.length_b   1.000
_cell.length_c   1.000
_cell.angle_alpha   90.00
_cell.angle_beta   90.00
_cell.angle_gamma   90.00
#
_symmetry.space_group_name_H-M   'P 1'
#
loop_
_entity.id
_entity.type
_entity.pdbx_description
1 polymer ?
#
loop_
_entity_poly.entity_id
_entity_poly.type
_entity_poly.pdbx_seq_one_letter_code
_entity_poly.pdbx_strand_id
1 'polypeptide(L)'
;MIIIPRPDDIIVYEDGKNHSKYFYVIFFGIIIFVVLYFPFFGSSMRYEYGRAFSLIFSSIGKILVYLGTIFILIGILSFFNMNPGKAFRFLIMGVVMLSFAAWFLIPGSVGHPVPKGYH
;
A
#
# COMPACT_ATOMS: atom_id res chain seq x y z
N MET A 1 4.15 -60.62 22.16
CA MET A 1 3.66 -61.01 20.82
C MET A 1 3.78 -59.79 19.94
N ILE A 2 4.74 -59.77 19.02
CA ILE A 2 5.04 -58.61 18.17
C ILE A 2 4.17 -58.74 16.91
N ILE A 3 3.26 -57.81 16.69
CA ILE A 3 2.40 -57.78 15.50
C ILE A 3 3.13 -56.95 14.45
N ILE A 4 3.59 -57.59 13.38
CA ILE A 4 4.23 -56.95 12.23
C ILE A 4 3.12 -56.65 11.20
N PRO A 5 2.86 -55.38 10.84
CA PRO A 5 1.84 -55.05 9.84
C PRO A 5 2.27 -55.53 8.45
N ARG A 6 1.32 -56.02 7.65
CA ARG A 6 1.56 -56.50 6.28
C ARG A 6 1.65 -55.33 5.30
N PRO A 7 2.41 -55.46 4.21
CA PRO A 7 2.65 -54.41 3.22
C PRO A 7 1.42 -54.03 2.35
N ASP A 8 0.26 -54.62 2.63
CA ASP A 8 -0.96 -54.46 1.81
C ASP A 8 -1.99 -53.50 2.45
N ASP A 9 -1.62 -52.87 3.57
CA ASP A 9 -2.48 -51.90 4.26
C ASP A 9 -2.50 -50.58 3.46
N ILE A 10 -3.49 -50.44 2.60
CA ILE A 10 -3.77 -49.19 1.88
C ILE A 10 -4.27 -48.18 2.92
N ILE A 11 -3.43 -47.21 3.25
CA ILE A 11 -3.81 -46.06 4.07
C ILE A 11 -4.80 -45.23 3.25
N VAL A 12 -6.10 -45.47 3.43
CA VAL A 12 -7.14 -44.62 2.86
C VAL A 12 -7.13 -43.31 3.65
N TYR A 13 -6.44 -42.31 3.11
CA TYR A 13 -6.63 -40.93 3.55
C TYR A 13 -8.07 -40.53 3.17
N GLU A 14 -8.99 -40.64 4.12
CA GLU A 14 -10.24 -39.88 4.06
C GLU A 14 -9.87 -38.39 4.09
N ASP A 15 -9.67 -37.82 2.91
CA ASP A 15 -9.55 -36.37 2.73
C ASP A 15 -10.92 -35.78 3.07
N GLY A 16 -11.02 -35.38 4.34
CA GLY A 16 -12.23 -34.92 5.00
C GLY A 16 -12.85 -33.77 4.22
N LYS A 17 -13.91 -34.11 3.49
CA LYS A 17 -14.84 -33.33 2.66
C LYS A 17 -15.56 -32.16 3.37
N ASN A 18 -14.93 -31.53 4.36
CA ASN A 18 -15.49 -30.45 5.18
C ASN A 18 -15.14 -29.04 4.67
N HIS A 19 -14.24 -28.89 3.68
CA HIS A 19 -13.90 -27.58 3.11
C HIS A 19 -15.10 -26.86 2.45
N SER A 20 -16.10 -27.62 1.98
CA SER A 20 -17.27 -27.09 1.26
C SER A 20 -18.20 -26.26 2.14
N LYS A 21 -18.50 -26.70 3.37
CA LYS A 21 -19.47 -26.01 4.23
C LYS A 21 -18.95 -24.66 4.75
N TYR A 22 -17.66 -24.59 5.13
CA TYR A 22 -17.04 -23.33 5.52
C TYR A 22 -16.95 -22.35 4.35
N PHE A 23 -16.70 -22.85 3.14
CA PHE A 23 -16.72 -22.02 1.94
C PHE A 23 -18.07 -21.36 1.73
N TYR A 24 -19.19 -22.09 1.86
CA TYR A 24 -20.53 -21.50 1.73
C TYR A 24 -20.83 -20.47 2.82
N VAL A 25 -20.42 -20.71 4.07
CA VAL A 25 -20.63 -19.77 5.18
C VAL A 25 -19.83 -18.48 4.96
N ILE A 26 -18.57 -18.60 4.55
CA ILE A 26 -17.72 -17.44 4.23
C ILE A 26 -18.28 -16.68 3.03
N PHE A 27 -18.70 -17.39 1.99
CA PHE A 27 -19.24 -16.78 0.77
C PHE A 27 -20.56 -16.03 1.04
N PHE A 28 -21.50 -16.63 1.77
CA PHE A 28 -22.72 -15.95 2.18
C PHE A 28 -22.44 -14.80 3.15
N GLY A 29 -21.47 -14.94 4.05
CA GLY A 29 -21.03 -13.87 4.93
C GLY A 29 -20.50 -12.66 4.15
N ILE A 30 -19.67 -12.89 3.12
CA ILE A 30 -19.18 -11.84 2.21
C ILE A 30 -20.34 -11.20 1.45
N ILE A 31 -21.29 -11.98 0.92
CA ILE A 31 -22.46 -11.42 0.21
C ILE A 31 -23.31 -10.56 1.13
N ILE A 32 -23.63 -11.03 2.34
CA ILE A 32 -24.41 -10.27 3.33
C ILE A 32 -23.66 -9.00 3.73
N PHE A 33 -22.34 -9.07 3.90
CA PHE A 33 -21.51 -7.91 4.15
C PHE A 33 -21.57 -6.92 2.97
N VAL A 34 -21.41 -7.37 1.74
CA VAL A 34 -21.47 -6.49 0.55
C VAL A 34 -22.87 -5.88 0.37
N VAL A 35 -23.94 -6.64 0.59
CA VAL A 35 -25.32 -6.18 0.33
C VAL A 35 -25.88 -5.34 1.47
N LEU A 36 -25.56 -5.66 2.73
CA LEU A 36 -26.13 -4.95 3.89
C LEU A 36 -25.16 -3.97 4.54
N TYR A 37 -23.85 -4.23 4.53
CA TYR A 37 -22.88 -3.33 5.18
C TYR A 37 -22.41 -2.23 4.21
N PHE A 38 -22.09 -2.60 2.97
CA PHE A 38 -21.56 -1.68 1.97
C PHE A 38 -22.47 -0.50 1.59
N PRO A 39 -23.81 -0.63 1.45
CA PRO A 39 -24.64 0.55 1.12
C PRO A 39 -24.79 1.54 2.28
N PHE A 40 -24.68 1.08 3.54
CA PHE A 40 -24.82 1.95 4.72
C PHE A 40 -23.49 2.56 5.17
N PHE A 41 -22.38 1.82 5.06
CA PHE A 41 -21.06 2.24 5.54
C PHE A 41 -20.03 2.47 4.43
N GLY A 42 -20.29 2.00 3.21
CA GLY A 42 -19.34 2.07 2.09
C GLY A 42 -19.08 3.49 1.60
N SER A 43 -20.04 4.40 1.73
CA SER A 43 -19.84 5.83 1.42
C SER A 43 -18.82 6.44 2.38
N SER A 44 -19.04 6.34 3.69
CA SER A 44 -18.12 6.82 4.72
C SER A 44 -16.75 6.16 4.62
N MET A 45 -16.70 4.83 4.42
CA MET A 45 -15.46 4.10 4.22
C MET A 45 -14.69 4.57 2.99
N ARG A 46 -15.35 4.80 1.84
CA ARG A 46 -14.69 5.32 0.64
C ARG A 46 -14.00 6.66 0.92
N TYR A 47 -14.64 7.55 1.66
CA TYR A 47 -14.06 8.84 2.02
C TYR A 47 -12.91 8.70 3.03
N GLU A 48 -13.06 7.86 4.05
CA GLU A 48 -12.02 7.64 5.05
C GLU A 48 -10.78 6.95 4.48
N TYR A 49 -10.97 5.89 3.68
CA TYR A 49 -9.87 5.24 2.97
C TYR A 49 -9.21 6.20 1.97
N GLY A 50 -10.00 6.96 1.19
CA GLY A 50 -9.47 7.96 0.27
C GLY A 50 -8.63 9.02 0.99
N ARG A 51 -9.08 9.49 2.15
CA ARG A 51 -8.34 10.44 2.99
C ARG A 51 -7.06 9.83 3.55
N ALA A 52 -7.12 8.60 4.05
CA ALA A 52 -5.96 7.89 4.59
C ALA A 52 -4.89 7.68 3.50
N PHE A 53 -5.27 7.19 2.32
CA PHE A 53 -4.36 7.03 1.18
C PHE A 53 -3.79 8.37 0.72
N SER A 54 -4.62 9.42 0.62
CA SER A 54 -4.17 10.76 0.26
C SER A 54 -3.11 11.29 1.24
N LEU A 55 -3.29 11.09 2.55
CA LEU A 55 -2.30 11.46 3.56
C LEU A 55 -1.00 10.66 3.43
N ILE A 56 -1.08 9.36 3.18
CA ILE A 56 0.09 8.49 3.00
C ILE A 56 0.87 8.92 1.77
N PHE A 57 0.21 9.04 0.60
CA PHE A 57 0.87 9.44 -0.64
C PHE A 57 1.43 10.86 -0.59
N SER A 58 0.70 11.81 0.01
CA SER A 58 1.21 13.16 0.25
C SER A 58 2.45 13.16 1.16
N SER A 59 2.46 12.33 2.21
CA SER A 59 3.62 12.20 3.11
C SER A 59 4.84 11.63 2.38
N ILE A 60 4.64 10.58 1.57
CA ILE A 60 5.67 10.00 0.72
C ILE A 60 6.21 11.07 -0.26
N GLY A 61 5.32 11.81 -0.92
CA GLY A 61 5.68 12.92 -1.80
C GLY A 61 6.55 13.96 -1.12
N LYS A 62 6.19 14.40 0.11
CA LYS A 62 7.00 15.35 0.88
C LYS A 62 8.40 14.82 1.19
N ILE A 63 8.52 13.55 1.58
CA ILE A 63 9.83 12.92 1.84
C ILE A 63 10.69 12.93 0.57
N LEU A 64 10.11 12.58 -0.57
CA LEU A 64 10.79 12.64 -1.88
C LEU A 64 11.22 14.06 -2.25
N VAL A 65 10.39 15.08 -1.95
CA VAL A 65 10.78 16.49 -2.15
C VAL A 65 12.00 16.84 -1.31
N TYR A 66 12.01 16.49 -0.02
CA TYR A 66 13.15 16.79 0.85
C TYR A 66 14.43 16.10 0.38
N LEU A 67 14.36 14.80 0.08
CA LEU A 67 15.50 14.05 -0.43
C LEU A 67 16.01 14.60 -1.76
N GLY A 68 15.10 14.85 -2.71
CA GLY A 68 15.45 15.43 -4.02
C GLY A 68 16.12 16.80 -3.88
N THR A 69 15.61 17.65 -2.99
CA THR A 69 16.20 18.96 -2.69
C THR A 69 17.59 18.83 -2.09
N ILE A 70 17.79 17.91 -1.14
CA ILE A 70 19.11 17.63 -0.56
C ILE A 70 20.10 17.18 -1.63
N PHE A 71 19.69 16.30 -2.54
CA PHE A 71 20.54 15.85 -3.65
C PHE A 71 20.91 16.98 -4.61
N ILE A 72 19.98 17.89 -4.92
CA ILE A 72 20.27 19.09 -5.70
C ILE A 72 21.34 19.94 -4.99
N LEU A 73 21.18 20.19 -3.69
CA LEU A 73 22.12 20.99 -2.89
C LEU A 73 23.51 20.34 -2.82
N ILE A 74 23.59 19.02 -2.62
CA ILE A 74 24.85 18.27 -2.64
C ILE A 74 25.49 18.33 -4.03
N GLY A 75 24.69 18.24 -5.10
CA GLY A 75 25.15 18.39 -6.47
C GLY A 75 25.78 19.76 -6.70
N ILE A 76 25.11 20.83 -6.27
CA ILE A 76 25.63 22.21 -6.33
C ILE A 76 26.93 22.32 -5.53
N LEU A 77 26.97 21.81 -4.29
CA LEU A 77 28.17 21.86 -3.44
C LEU A 77 29.35 21.10 -4.07
N SER A 78 29.08 20.00 -4.77
CA SER A 78 30.09 19.21 -5.46
C SER A 78 30.74 19.93 -6.64
N PHE A 79 30.08 20.92 -7.25
CA PHE A 79 30.71 21.79 -8.24
C PHE A 79 31.79 22.68 -7.61
N PHE A 80 31.54 23.21 -6.42
CA PHE A 80 32.52 24.03 -5.69
C PHE A 80 33.75 23.21 -5.27
N ASN A 81 33.56 21.92 -4.98
CA ASN A 81 34.65 20.99 -4.66
C ASN A 81 35.39 20.44 -5.89
N MET A 82 35.27 21.09 -7.06
CA MET A 82 35.95 20.73 -8.32
C MET A 82 35.71 19.29 -8.78
N ASN A 83 34.58 18.68 -8.39
CA ASN A 83 34.22 17.31 -8.74
C ASN A 83 32.97 17.27 -9.65
N PRO A 84 33.05 17.76 -10.90
CA PRO A 84 31.90 17.97 -11.77
C PRO A 84 31.15 16.67 -12.11
N GLY A 85 31.86 15.54 -12.22
CA GLY A 85 31.23 14.25 -12.51
C GLY A 85 30.31 13.74 -11.40
N LYS A 86 30.67 13.97 -10.13
CA LYS A 86 29.81 13.64 -8.98
C LYS A 86 28.64 14.62 -8.87
N ALA A 87 28.92 15.90 -9.13
CA ALA A 87 27.91 16.95 -9.12
C ALA A 87 26.75 16.65 -10.09
N PHE A 88 27.08 16.26 -11.32
CA PHE A 88 26.08 15.95 -12.35
C PHE A 88 25.20 14.74 -11.96
N ARG A 89 25.81 13.70 -11.37
CA ARG A 89 25.07 12.52 -10.88
C ARG A 89 24.07 12.89 -9.79
N PHE A 90 24.48 13.69 -8.80
CA PHE A 90 23.60 14.12 -7.72
C PHE A 90 22.48 15.05 -8.21
N LEU A 91 22.78 15.95 -9.16
CA LEU A 91 21.74 16.77 -9.79
C LEU A 91 20.70 15.92 -10.52
N ILE A 92 21.13 14.98 -11.37
CA ILE A 92 20.20 14.09 -12.09
C ILE A 92 19.35 13.31 -11.09
N MET A 93 19.97 12.72 -10.06
CA MET A 93 19.25 11.96 -9.03
C MET A 93 18.24 12.84 -8.28
N GLY A 94 18.59 14.08 -7.97
CA GLY A 94 17.70 15.06 -7.37
C GLY A 94 16.52 15.40 -8.28
N VAL A 95 16.75 15.67 -9.57
CA VAL A 95 15.68 15.96 -10.55
C VAL A 95 14.74 14.78 -10.72
N VAL A 96 15.27 13.55 -10.80
CA VAL A 96 14.46 12.33 -10.90
C VAL A 96 13.61 12.15 -9.65
N MET A 97 14.19 12.30 -8.46
CA MET A 97 13.43 12.24 -7.19
C MET A 97 12.34 13.29 -7.11
N LEU A 98 12.62 14.55 -7.48
CA LEU A 98 11.63 15.63 -7.49
C LEU A 98 10.52 15.37 -8.51
N SER A 99 10.86 14.76 -9.64
CA SER A 99 9.87 14.35 -10.65
C SER A 99 8.93 13.30 -10.08
N PHE A 100 9.45 12.25 -9.44
CA PHE A 100 8.61 11.27 -8.73
C PHE A 100 7.80 11.92 -7.60
N ALA A 101 8.40 12.84 -6.84
CA ALA A 101 7.71 13.57 -5.79
C ALA A 101 6.45 14.28 -6.32
N ALA A 102 6.54 14.91 -7.50
CA ALA A 102 5.42 15.60 -8.13
C ALA A 102 4.22 14.68 -8.46
N TRP A 103 4.47 13.39 -8.76
CA TRP A 103 3.39 12.41 -8.98
C TRP A 103 2.65 12.05 -7.70
N PHE A 104 3.35 12.03 -6.56
CA PHE A 104 2.77 11.66 -5.27
C PHE A 104 2.21 12.85 -4.49
N LEU A 105 2.64 14.06 -4.81
CA LEU A 105 2.21 15.26 -4.12
C LEU A 105 0.81 15.68 -4.62
N ILE A 106 -0.21 15.21 -3.92
CA ILE A 106 -1.61 15.56 -4.23
C ILE A 106 -1.85 17.02 -3.82
N PRO A 107 -2.12 17.94 -4.78
CA PRO A 107 -2.44 19.32 -4.47
C PRO A 107 -3.76 19.36 -3.67
N GLY A 108 -3.76 20.05 -2.53
CA GLY A 108 -4.93 20.14 -1.64
C GLY A 108 -4.97 19.15 -0.46
N SER A 109 -3.93 18.34 -0.24
CA SER A 109 -3.79 17.55 1.01
C SER A 109 -3.49 18.39 2.26
N VAL A 110 -3.37 19.71 2.10
CA VAL A 110 -3.42 20.67 3.22
C VAL A 110 -4.86 20.64 3.71
N GLY A 111 -5.08 20.04 4.87
CA GLY A 111 -6.41 19.71 5.41
C GLY A 111 -7.32 20.93 5.55
N HIS A 112 -7.96 21.33 4.47
CA HIS A 112 -9.10 22.22 4.56
C HIS A 112 -10.22 21.44 5.27
N PRO A 113 -10.76 21.98 6.38
CA PRO A 113 -11.86 21.34 7.07
C PRO A 113 -13.01 21.19 6.08
N VAL A 114 -13.50 19.96 5.92
CA VAL A 114 -14.71 19.69 5.15
C VAL A 114 -15.83 20.55 5.74
N PRO A 115 -16.57 21.35 4.95
CA PRO A 115 -17.64 22.18 5.48
C PRO A 115 -18.63 21.32 6.28
N LYS A 116 -18.92 21.74 7.51
CA LYS A 116 -19.95 21.11 8.36
C LYS A 116 -21.29 21.22 7.63
N GLY A 117 -21.74 20.15 7.00
CA GLY A 117 -22.95 20.16 6.17
C GLY A 117 -23.04 19.01 5.17
N TYR A 118 -21.94 18.31 4.91
CA TYR A 118 -21.94 17.04 4.20
C TYR A 118 -21.86 15.89 5.22
N HIS A 119 -23.00 15.58 5.83
CA HIS A 119 -23.25 14.33 6.56
C HIS A 119 -24.34 13.56 5.82
#